data_AF-A0A1F8GM57-F1
#
_entry.id   AF-A0A1F8GM57-F1
#
_cell.length_a   1.000
_cell.length_b   1.000
_cell.length_c   1.000
_cell.angle_alpha   90.00
_cell.angle_beta   90.00
_cell.angle_gamma   90.00
#
_symmetry.space_group_name_H-M   'P 1'
#
loop_
_entity.id
_entity.type
_entity.pdbx_description
1 polymer ?
#
loop_
_entity_poly.entity_id
_entity_poly.type
_entity_poly.pdbx_seq_one_letter_code
_entity_poly.pdbx_strand_id
1 'polypeptide(L)'
;MDKPIANPSVFTNRVQNLFTAIFSYHFVRKLVVLEQATPFGTYTSLVFRRADKAPLSQLLKEELIAEPNKIEILVKDGPNQQIDDTDLESVIKSIREEDNTIFILVTSGDVPSDDYDRLFRFFTRHQIIILPLGENDISKLEDFVKNGNINACLVVLCMLTDRITSGNEKLPSIWASRAERQKEAIVARLNKMADLKGPQLRTLIKKLRFLMSFEKSGGEIAKACMAVKISRKTFYLWIENDPVFKKLFETA
;
A
#
# COMPACT_ATOMS: atom_id res chain seq x y z
N MET A 1 28.78 -21.57 -13.97
CA MET A 1 28.08 -21.25 -15.23
C MET A 1 27.05 -20.20 -14.88
N ASP A 2 27.33 -18.95 -15.21
CA ASP A 2 26.36 -17.87 -15.02
C ASP A 2 25.24 -18.08 -16.03
N LYS A 3 24.02 -18.30 -15.54
CA LYS A 3 22.84 -18.35 -16.41
C LYS A 3 22.71 -16.98 -17.09
N PRO A 4 22.41 -16.91 -18.39
CA PRO A 4 22.15 -15.64 -19.04
C PRO A 4 21.01 -14.94 -18.29
N ILE A 5 21.27 -13.71 -17.84
CA ILE A 5 20.26 -12.84 -17.23
C ILE A 5 19.24 -12.58 -18.33
N ALA A 6 17.99 -13.01 -18.12
CA ALA A 6 16.95 -12.74 -19.10
C ALA A 6 16.74 -11.22 -19.17
N ASN A 7 16.47 -10.68 -20.36
CA ASN A 7 16.07 -9.27 -20.43
C ASN A 7 14.70 -9.14 -19.75
N PRO A 8 14.56 -8.26 -18.74
CA PRO A 8 13.27 -8.05 -18.08
C PRO A 8 12.25 -7.57 -19.09
N SER A 9 11.01 -8.04 -18.96
CA SER A 9 9.93 -7.64 -19.87
C SER A 9 9.59 -6.17 -19.74
N VAL A 10 8.79 -5.67 -20.69
CA VAL A 10 8.25 -4.31 -20.66
C VAL A 10 7.47 -4.06 -19.35
N PHE A 11 6.69 -5.05 -18.88
CA PHE A 11 5.92 -4.93 -17.65
C PHE A 11 6.83 -4.83 -16.42
N THR A 12 7.80 -5.73 -16.28
CA THR A 12 8.76 -5.69 -15.18
C THR A 12 9.53 -4.36 -15.13
N ASN A 13 9.97 -3.86 -16.28
CA ASN A 13 10.66 -2.57 -16.35
C ASN A 13 9.77 -1.40 -15.92
N ARG A 14 8.49 -1.41 -16.28
CA ARG A 14 7.51 -0.39 -15.84
C ARG A 14 7.35 -0.40 -14.32
N VAL A 15 7.11 -1.58 -13.74
CA VAL A 15 6.96 -1.75 -12.30
C VAL A 15 8.24 -1.32 -11.57
N GLN A 16 9.40 -1.71 -12.07
CA GLN A 16 10.69 -1.30 -11.52
C GLN A 16 10.85 0.22 -11.52
N ASN A 17 10.59 0.89 -12.64
CA ASN A 17 10.69 2.34 -12.76
C ASN A 17 9.70 3.04 -11.82
N LEU A 18 8.46 2.55 -11.78
CA LEU A 18 7.41 3.08 -10.93
C LEU A 18 7.81 3.07 -9.46
N PHE A 19 8.17 1.89 -8.94
CA PHE A 19 8.47 1.77 -7.52
C PHE A 19 9.82 2.36 -7.14
N THR A 20 10.79 2.39 -8.07
CA THR A 20 11.99 3.20 -7.89
C THR A 20 11.61 4.66 -7.72
N ALA A 21 10.71 5.22 -8.53
CA ALA A 21 10.27 6.60 -8.36
C ALA A 21 9.51 6.83 -7.05
N ILE A 22 8.61 5.92 -6.66
CA ILE A 22 7.85 6.03 -5.39
C ILE A 22 8.79 6.00 -4.18
N PHE A 23 9.76 5.10 -4.17
CA PHE A 23 10.56 4.79 -2.98
C PHE A 23 11.93 5.46 -2.96
N SER A 24 12.51 5.89 -4.09
CA SER A 24 13.82 6.57 -4.12
C SER A 24 13.89 7.82 -3.22
N TYR A 25 12.77 8.51 -3.00
CA TYR A 25 12.68 9.63 -2.06
C TYR A 25 12.83 9.24 -0.58
N HIS A 26 12.58 7.98 -0.25
CA HIS A 26 12.49 7.48 1.12
C HIS A 26 13.61 6.52 1.50
N PHE A 27 14.33 5.97 0.52
CA PHE A 27 15.34 4.94 0.72
C PHE A 27 16.73 5.41 0.30
N VAL A 28 17.69 5.31 1.22
CA VAL A 28 19.07 5.84 1.05
C VAL A 28 19.97 4.89 0.22
N ARG A 29 19.59 3.61 0.04
CA ARG A 29 20.46 2.60 -0.62
C ARG A 29 19.71 1.56 -1.48
N LYS A 30 20.39 1.27 -2.60
CA LYS A 30 20.24 0.28 -3.70
C LYS A 30 19.00 -0.64 -3.70
N LEU A 31 18.16 -0.41 -4.71
CA LEU A 31 17.32 -1.43 -5.34
C LEU A 31 18.18 -2.66 -5.66
N VAL A 32 17.82 -3.81 -5.10
CA VAL A 32 18.39 -5.10 -5.52
C VAL A 32 17.35 -5.77 -6.39
N VAL A 33 17.72 -6.07 -7.63
CA VAL A 33 16.89 -6.83 -8.57
C VAL A 33 17.37 -8.27 -8.54
N LEU A 34 16.51 -9.20 -8.13
CA LEU A 34 16.80 -10.64 -8.14
C LEU A 34 15.80 -11.33 -9.05
N GLU A 35 16.29 -12.08 -10.03
CA GLU A 35 15.46 -13.03 -10.78
C GLU A 35 15.44 -14.35 -10.01
N GLN A 36 14.26 -14.72 -9.54
CA GLN A 36 14.05 -15.99 -8.84
C GLN A 36 13.24 -16.91 -9.76
N ALA A 37 13.91 -17.93 -10.29
CA ALA A 37 13.24 -19.03 -10.95
C ALA A 37 12.59 -19.91 -9.89
N THR A 38 11.27 -19.91 -9.84
CA THR A 38 10.48 -20.82 -9.01
C THR A 38 9.92 -21.94 -9.89
N PRO A 39 9.48 -23.08 -9.33
CA PRO A 39 8.77 -24.11 -10.09
C PRO A 39 7.49 -23.60 -10.79
N PHE A 40 7.02 -22.40 -10.45
CA PHE A 40 5.72 -21.85 -10.83
C PHE A 40 5.83 -20.57 -11.69
N GLY A 41 7.05 -20.11 -11.96
CA GLY A 41 7.30 -18.94 -12.78
C GLY A 41 8.60 -18.21 -12.42
N THR A 42 8.94 -17.22 -13.24
CA THR A 42 10.04 -16.31 -12.96
C THR A 42 9.48 -15.09 -12.25
N TYR A 43 9.97 -14.83 -11.04
CA TYR A 43 9.66 -13.61 -10.31
C TYR A 43 10.83 -12.65 -10.40
N THR A 44 10.55 -11.38 -10.67
CA THR A 44 11.52 -10.31 -10.46
C THR A 44 11.27 -9.71 -9.08
N SER A 45 12.22 -9.86 -8.17
CA SER A 45 12.20 -9.25 -6.85
C SER A 45 12.93 -7.91 -6.86
N LEU A 46 12.27 -6.88 -6.34
CA LEU A 46 12.82 -5.54 -6.12
C LEU A 46 12.87 -5.27 -4.62
N VAL A 47 14.08 -5.20 -4.05
CA VAL A 47 14.26 -5.07 -2.60
C VAL A 47 14.69 -3.67 -2.21
N PHE A 48 13.95 -3.07 -1.27
CA PHE A 48 14.25 -1.79 -0.62
C PHE A 48 14.52 -2.01 0.87
N ARG A 49 15.73 -1.74 1.35
CA ARG A 49 16.15 -1.94 2.75
C ARG A 49 16.06 -0.66 3.59
N ARG A 50 15.95 -0.79 4.92
CA ARG A 50 15.67 0.30 5.88
C ARG A 50 14.30 0.92 5.68
N ALA A 51 13.31 0.03 5.56
CA ALA A 51 11.91 0.41 5.38
C ALA A 51 11.30 1.01 6.64
N ASP A 52 11.95 0.95 7.79
CA ASP A 52 11.46 1.47 9.06
C ASP A 52 11.02 2.95 8.96
N LYS A 53 11.65 3.73 8.07
CA LYS A 53 11.33 5.14 7.85
C LYS A 53 10.44 5.42 6.64
N ALA A 54 10.10 4.41 5.85
CA ALA A 54 9.23 4.57 4.71
C ALA A 54 7.82 4.99 5.19
N PRO A 55 7.15 5.93 4.51
CA PRO A 55 5.80 6.33 4.88
C PRO A 55 4.83 5.14 4.95
N LEU A 56 4.97 4.19 4.03
CA LEU A 56 4.17 2.96 4.00
C LEU A 56 4.36 2.14 5.28
N SER A 57 5.60 1.87 5.68
CA SER A 57 5.92 1.16 6.93
C SER A 57 5.41 1.89 8.17
N GLN A 58 5.55 3.21 8.21
CA GLN A 58 5.06 4.02 9.32
C GLN A 58 3.53 4.02 9.41
N LEU A 59 2.84 3.82 8.29
CA LEU A 59 1.38 3.72 8.22
C LEU A 59 0.90 2.34 8.67
N LEU A 60 1.67 1.30 8.40
CA LEU A 60 1.34 -0.09 8.73
C LEU A 60 1.86 -0.53 10.10
N LYS A 61 2.55 0.36 10.83
CA LYS A 61 3.21 0.06 12.11
C LYS A 61 2.26 -0.55 13.17
N GLU A 62 0.99 -0.17 13.16
CA GLU A 62 0.01 -0.67 14.14
C GLU A 62 -0.55 -2.06 13.75
N GLU A 63 -0.46 -2.43 12.48
CA GLU A 63 -0.92 -3.71 11.95
C GLU A 63 0.18 -4.79 11.90
N LEU A 64 1.44 -4.38 12.09
CA LEU A 64 2.61 -5.25 12.01
C LEU A 64 3.10 -5.60 13.42
N ILE A 65 3.37 -6.90 13.66
CA ILE A 65 3.94 -7.39 14.93
C ILE A 65 5.31 -6.77 15.22
N ALA A 66 6.08 -6.45 14.17
CA ALA A 66 7.40 -5.86 14.31
C ALA A 66 7.67 -4.85 13.18
N GLU A 67 8.55 -3.88 13.45
CA GLU A 67 8.84 -2.82 12.48
C GLU A 67 9.50 -3.41 11.23
N PRO A 68 8.95 -3.14 10.03
CA PRO A 68 9.48 -3.69 8.80
C PRO A 68 10.81 -3.02 8.48
N ASN A 69 11.84 -3.83 8.28
CA ASN A 69 13.17 -3.37 7.90
C ASN A 69 13.35 -3.36 6.37
N LYS A 70 12.41 -3.95 5.62
CA LYS A 70 12.48 -4.16 4.17
C LYS A 70 11.10 -4.05 3.50
N ILE A 71 11.06 -3.53 2.28
CA ILE A 71 9.95 -3.70 1.33
C ILE A 71 10.49 -4.51 0.16
N GLU A 72 9.78 -5.57 -0.21
CA GLU A 72 10.10 -6.40 -1.37
C GLU A 72 8.93 -6.43 -2.34
N ILE A 73 9.22 -6.11 -3.60
CA ILE A 73 8.22 -6.11 -4.66
C ILE A 73 8.48 -7.29 -5.55
N LEU A 74 7.53 -8.20 -5.61
CA LEU A 74 7.59 -9.40 -6.42
C LEU A 74 6.75 -9.14 -7.66
N VAL A 75 7.39 -9.10 -8.82
CA VAL A 75 6.70 -8.95 -10.10
C VAL A 75 6.53 -10.33 -10.71
N LYS A 76 5.27 -10.77 -10.83
CA LYS A 76 4.92 -11.97 -11.58
C LYS A 76 4.67 -11.56 -13.02
N ASP A 77 5.57 -12.00 -13.89
CA ASP A 77 5.50 -11.70 -15.31
C ASP A 77 5.42 -13.01 -16.11
N GLY A 78 4.34 -13.17 -16.88
CA GLY A 78 4.08 -14.41 -17.60
C GLY A 78 2.64 -14.57 -18.08
N PRO A 79 2.36 -15.64 -18.84
CA PRO A 79 1.05 -15.88 -19.45
C PRO A 79 -0.04 -16.22 -18.43
N ASN A 80 0.33 -16.70 -17.23
CA ASN A 80 -0.62 -16.96 -16.15
C ASN A 80 -0.54 -15.83 -15.11
N GLN A 81 -1.45 -14.87 -15.25
CA GLN A 81 -1.47 -13.65 -14.46
C GLN A 81 -2.18 -13.80 -13.09
N GLN A 82 -2.91 -14.90 -12.88
CA GLN A 82 -3.49 -15.20 -11.57
C GLN A 82 -2.41 -15.65 -10.60
N ILE A 83 -2.48 -15.14 -9.37
CA ILE A 83 -1.68 -15.60 -8.24
C ILE A 83 -2.43 -16.79 -7.65
N ASP A 84 -1.87 -18.00 -7.64
CA ASP A 84 -2.53 -19.16 -7.00
C ASP A 84 -1.95 -19.43 -5.59
N ASP A 85 -2.52 -20.39 -4.86
CA ASP A 85 -2.05 -20.71 -3.49
C ASP A 85 -0.62 -21.24 -3.50
N THR A 86 -0.22 -21.88 -4.58
CA THR A 86 1.11 -22.45 -4.76
C THR A 86 2.16 -21.35 -4.94
N ASP A 87 1.82 -20.29 -5.68
CA ASP A 87 2.63 -19.07 -5.78
C ASP A 87 2.86 -18.46 -4.40
N LEU A 88 1.79 -18.28 -3.63
CA LEU A 88 1.85 -17.71 -2.28
C LEU A 88 2.68 -18.58 -1.33
N GLU A 89 2.53 -19.91 -1.39
CA GLU A 89 3.35 -20.84 -0.62
C GLU A 89 4.82 -20.83 -1.03
N SER A 90 5.12 -20.65 -2.32
CA SER A 90 6.49 -20.52 -2.81
C SER A 90 7.14 -19.23 -2.30
N VAL A 91 6.39 -18.13 -2.32
CA VAL A 91 6.80 -16.85 -1.71
C VAL A 91 7.06 -17.05 -0.21
N ILE A 92 6.20 -17.74 0.52
CA ILE A 92 6.43 -18.03 1.95
C ILE A 92 7.69 -18.87 2.18
N LYS A 93 7.96 -19.86 1.33
CA LYS A 93 9.14 -20.71 1.44
C LYS A 93 10.43 -19.92 1.24
N SER A 94 10.44 -18.90 0.36
CA SER A 94 11.59 -18.00 0.19
C SER A 94 11.72 -16.95 1.32
N ILE A 95 10.66 -16.74 2.10
CA ILE A 95 10.60 -15.79 3.23
C ILE A 95 11.18 -16.38 4.52
N ARG A 96 11.48 -17.68 4.57
CA ARG A 96 12.15 -18.30 5.71
C ARG A 96 13.60 -17.82 5.80
N GLU A 97 13.79 -16.69 6.50
CA GLU A 97 14.87 -16.38 7.45
C GLU A 97 15.01 -14.85 7.62
N GLU A 98 14.58 -14.36 8.79
CA GLU A 98 15.12 -13.20 9.54
C GLU A 98 14.64 -11.74 9.30
N ASP A 99 13.87 -11.39 8.27
CA ASP A 99 13.56 -9.95 8.03
C ASP A 99 12.06 -9.60 8.03
N ASN A 100 11.65 -8.70 8.94
CA ASN A 100 10.33 -8.05 8.93
C ASN A 100 10.14 -7.32 7.59
N THR A 101 9.43 -7.94 6.66
CA THR A 101 9.34 -7.47 5.26
C THR A 101 7.89 -7.19 4.88
N ILE A 102 7.63 -6.04 4.24
CA ILE A 102 6.38 -5.77 3.53
C ILE A 102 6.53 -6.30 2.10
N PHE A 103 5.59 -7.13 1.65
CA PHE A 103 5.59 -7.64 0.28
C PHE A 103 4.56 -6.89 -0.58
N ILE A 104 4.93 -6.63 -1.83
CA ILE A 104 4.05 -6.03 -2.82
C ILE A 104 4.08 -6.96 -4.02
N LEU A 105 2.96 -7.60 -4.34
CA LEU A 105 2.90 -8.57 -5.42
C LEU A 105 2.24 -7.92 -6.63
N VAL A 106 2.96 -7.85 -7.74
CA VAL A 106 2.52 -7.08 -8.91
C VAL A 106 2.30 -8.02 -10.08
N THR A 107 1.13 -7.91 -10.70
CA THR A 107 0.70 -8.77 -11.81
C THR A 107 0.21 -7.91 -12.97
N SER A 108 0.38 -8.38 -14.19
CA SER A 108 -0.15 -7.69 -15.37
C SER A 108 -1.66 -7.89 -15.56
N GLY A 109 -2.28 -8.79 -14.79
CA GLY A 109 -3.74 -9.00 -14.77
C GLY A 109 -4.42 -8.35 -13.56
N ASP A 110 -5.73 -8.14 -13.68
CA ASP A 110 -6.58 -7.74 -12.57
C ASP A 110 -6.68 -8.87 -11.53
N VAL A 111 -6.85 -8.48 -10.28
CA VAL A 111 -6.92 -9.38 -9.14
C VAL A 111 -8.39 -9.69 -8.86
N PRO A 112 -8.83 -10.95 -8.96
CA PRO A 112 -10.18 -11.34 -8.61
C PRO A 112 -10.59 -10.87 -7.21
N SER A 113 -11.85 -10.45 -7.03
CA SER A 113 -12.36 -10.04 -5.72
C SER A 113 -12.21 -11.12 -4.64
N ASP A 114 -12.35 -12.38 -5.05
CA ASP A 114 -12.34 -13.54 -4.16
C ASP A 114 -10.94 -13.84 -3.63
N ASP A 115 -9.90 -13.32 -4.31
CA ASP A 115 -8.52 -13.44 -3.88
C ASP A 115 -8.20 -12.54 -2.68
N TYR A 116 -8.94 -11.45 -2.46
CA TYR A 116 -8.67 -10.57 -1.30
C TYR A 116 -8.90 -11.28 0.03
N ASP A 117 -9.94 -12.10 0.17
CA ASP A 117 -10.18 -12.88 1.40
C ASP A 117 -9.14 -13.97 1.62
N ARG A 118 -8.64 -14.54 0.52
CA ARG A 118 -7.55 -15.51 0.53
C ARG A 118 -6.26 -14.83 0.98
N LEU A 119 -5.91 -13.69 0.37
CA LEU A 119 -4.74 -12.88 0.72
C LEU A 119 -4.81 -12.33 2.15
N PHE A 120 -6.00 -11.98 2.64
CA PHE A 120 -6.19 -11.59 4.04
C PHE A 120 -5.91 -12.75 5.01
N ARG A 121 -6.39 -13.96 4.70
CA ARG A 121 -6.04 -15.16 5.47
C ARG A 121 -4.54 -15.45 5.45
N PHE A 122 -3.87 -15.18 4.33
CA PHE A 122 -2.42 -15.23 4.25
C PHE A 122 -1.74 -14.17 5.13
N PHE A 123 -2.20 -12.92 5.09
CA PHE A 123 -1.70 -11.84 5.94
C PHE A 123 -1.85 -12.19 7.42
N THR A 124 -3.04 -12.58 7.88
CA THR A 124 -3.27 -12.92 9.29
C THR A 124 -2.38 -14.07 9.76
N ARG A 125 -2.18 -15.08 8.90
CA ARG A 125 -1.38 -16.27 9.23
C ARG A 125 0.12 -16.02 9.23
N HIS A 126 0.62 -15.20 8.30
CA HIS A 126 2.06 -15.07 8.05
C HIS A 126 2.62 -13.66 8.33
N GLN A 127 1.75 -12.70 8.64
CA GLN A 127 2.07 -11.27 8.78
C GLN A 127 2.73 -10.68 7.53
N ILE A 128 2.42 -11.29 6.38
CA ILE A 128 2.88 -10.87 5.07
C ILE A 128 1.76 -10.03 4.49
N ILE A 129 2.00 -8.72 4.41
CA ILE A 129 1.14 -7.86 3.60
C ILE A 129 1.42 -8.22 2.15
N ILE A 130 0.40 -8.60 1.40
CA ILE A 130 0.48 -8.86 -0.03
C ILE A 130 -0.42 -7.83 -0.68
N LEU A 131 0.14 -6.87 -1.40
CA LEU A 131 -0.63 -5.88 -2.15
C LEU A 131 -0.70 -6.30 -3.61
N PRO A 132 -1.81 -6.90 -4.07
CA PRO A 132 -1.92 -7.35 -5.43
C PRO A 132 -2.27 -6.12 -6.30
N LEU A 133 -1.38 -5.78 -7.23
CA LEU A 133 -1.55 -4.64 -8.13
C LEU A 133 -1.72 -5.11 -9.56
N GLY A 134 -2.85 -4.79 -10.17
CA GLY A 134 -3.11 -5.00 -11.58
C GLY A 134 -2.69 -3.83 -12.47
N GLU A 135 -2.77 -4.01 -13.78
CA GLU A 135 -2.38 -3.02 -14.80
C GLU A 135 -3.07 -1.65 -14.61
N ASN A 136 -4.33 -1.66 -14.17
CA ASN A 136 -5.10 -0.45 -13.89
C ASN A 136 -4.51 0.35 -12.72
N ASP A 137 -4.14 -0.33 -11.64
CA ASP A 137 -3.50 0.31 -10.47
C ASP A 137 -2.10 0.81 -10.85
N ILE A 138 -1.33 0.03 -11.61
CA ILE A 138 -0.01 0.41 -12.10
C ILE A 138 -0.09 1.67 -12.97
N SER A 139 -0.98 1.71 -13.96
CA SER A 139 -1.16 2.87 -14.84
C SER A 139 -1.52 4.13 -14.04
N LYS A 140 -2.40 3.98 -13.05
CA LYS A 140 -2.80 5.09 -12.16
C LYS A 140 -1.63 5.60 -11.31
N LEU A 141 -0.82 4.70 -10.76
CA LEU A 141 0.37 5.06 -9.99
C LEU A 141 1.43 5.73 -10.89
N GLU A 142 1.62 5.24 -12.11
CA GLU A 142 2.50 5.87 -13.11
C GLU A 142 2.07 7.31 -13.42
N ASP A 143 0.77 7.55 -13.59
CA ASP A 143 0.24 8.89 -13.83
C ASP A 143 0.48 9.82 -12.63
N PHE A 144 0.33 9.33 -11.40
CA PHE A 144 0.73 10.11 -10.22
C PHE A 144 2.22 10.43 -10.21
N VAL A 145 3.09 9.46 -10.53
CA VAL A 145 4.54 9.69 -10.59
C VAL A 145 4.90 10.71 -11.66
N LYS A 146 4.35 10.62 -12.87
CA LYS A 146 4.58 11.58 -13.97
C LYS A 146 4.23 13.00 -13.56
N ASN A 147 3.18 13.16 -12.75
CA ASN A 147 2.72 14.44 -12.23
C ASN A 147 3.45 14.89 -10.95
N GLY A 148 4.49 14.17 -10.50
CA GLY A 148 5.25 14.51 -9.27
C GLY A 148 4.53 14.16 -7.96
N ASN A 149 3.43 13.40 -8.02
CA ASN A 149 2.52 13.12 -6.91
C ASN A 149 2.87 11.83 -6.17
N ILE A 150 4.11 11.70 -5.71
CA ILE A 150 4.59 10.50 -4.99
C ILE A 150 3.73 10.20 -3.75
N ASN A 151 3.24 11.23 -3.07
CA ASN A 151 2.36 11.06 -1.91
C ASN A 151 1.02 10.42 -2.27
N ALA A 152 0.47 10.72 -3.46
CA ALA A 152 -0.75 10.09 -3.93
C ALA A 152 -0.54 8.59 -4.16
N CYS A 153 0.63 8.20 -4.66
CA CYS A 153 1.00 6.80 -4.79
C CYS A 153 0.99 6.09 -3.44
N LEU A 154 1.61 6.70 -2.43
CA LEU A 154 1.66 6.13 -1.07
C LEU A 154 0.27 5.97 -0.45
N VAL A 155 -0.62 6.94 -0.66
CA VAL A 155 -2.02 6.85 -0.18
C VAL A 155 -2.75 5.71 -0.87
N VAL A 156 -2.63 5.58 -2.20
CA VAL A 156 -3.24 4.47 -2.93
C VAL A 156 -2.75 3.12 -2.42
N LEU A 157 -1.43 2.97 -2.25
CA LEU A 157 -0.85 1.74 -1.69
C LEU A 157 -1.42 1.44 -0.30
N CYS A 158 -1.57 2.44 0.57
CA CYS A 158 -2.14 2.25 1.90
C CYS A 158 -3.62 1.86 1.87
N MET A 159 -4.41 2.46 0.98
CA MET A 159 -5.83 2.09 0.82
C MET A 159 -5.98 0.65 0.35
N LEU A 160 -5.10 0.20 -0.55
CA LEU A 160 -5.09 -1.18 -1.00
C LEU A 160 -4.67 -2.13 0.13
N THR A 161 -3.72 -1.72 0.98
CA THR A 161 -3.38 -2.49 2.17
C THR A 161 -4.56 -2.60 3.13
N ASP A 162 -5.22 -1.48 3.41
CA ASP A 162 -6.34 -1.43 4.36
C ASP A 162 -7.50 -2.33 3.92
N ARG A 163 -7.79 -2.34 2.61
CA ARG A 163 -8.78 -3.26 2.01
C ARG A 163 -8.44 -4.73 2.26
N ILE A 164 -7.16 -5.07 2.29
CA ILE A 164 -6.71 -6.45 2.52
C ILE A 164 -6.75 -6.76 4.00
N THR A 165 -6.27 -5.87 4.86
CA THR A 165 -6.17 -6.10 6.30
C THR A 165 -7.51 -6.01 7.04
N SER A 166 -8.55 -5.46 6.43
CA SER A 166 -9.89 -5.36 7.04
C SER A 166 -10.79 -6.58 6.78
N GLY A 167 -10.48 -7.43 5.79
CA GLY A 167 -11.26 -8.62 5.40
C GLY A 167 -12.64 -8.30 4.80
N ASN A 168 -13.20 -9.16 3.93
CA ASN A 168 -14.60 -9.03 3.47
C ASN A 168 -15.61 -9.48 4.55
N GLU A 169 -15.54 -8.97 5.77
CA GLU A 169 -16.77 -8.89 6.56
C GLU A 169 -17.66 -7.88 5.84
N LYS A 170 -18.56 -8.38 4.97
CA LYS A 170 -19.56 -7.65 4.18
C LYS A 170 -19.68 -6.19 4.60
N LEU A 171 -18.89 -5.32 3.99
CA LEU A 171 -19.21 -3.90 3.97
C LEU A 171 -20.61 -3.83 3.35
N PRO A 172 -21.65 -3.38 4.10
CA PRO A 172 -23.02 -3.37 3.60
C PRO A 172 -23.04 -2.73 2.20
N SER A 173 -23.90 -3.13 1.27
CA SER A 173 -23.90 -2.61 -0.12
C SER A 173 -23.88 -1.06 -0.25
N ILE A 174 -24.25 -0.36 0.82
CA ILE A 174 -24.11 1.10 1.03
C ILE A 174 -22.64 1.57 1.07
N TRP A 175 -21.72 0.73 1.53
CA TRP A 175 -20.29 0.96 1.73
C TRP A 175 -19.44 0.64 0.50
N ALA A 176 -19.79 -0.33 -0.36
CA ALA A 176 -19.12 -0.51 -1.65
C ALA A 176 -19.26 0.75 -2.51
N SER A 177 -20.44 1.36 -2.53
CA SER A 177 -20.66 2.67 -3.16
C SER A 177 -20.02 3.85 -2.43
N ARG A 178 -19.68 3.72 -1.14
CA ARG A 178 -19.04 4.78 -0.33
C ARG A 178 -17.51 4.70 -0.40
N ALA A 179 -16.94 3.51 -0.44
CA ALA A 179 -15.53 3.25 -0.64
C ALA A 179 -15.12 3.61 -2.07
N GLU A 180 -15.91 3.30 -3.10
CA GLU A 180 -15.65 3.75 -4.47
C GLU A 180 -15.81 5.28 -4.60
N ARG A 181 -16.82 5.88 -3.97
CA ARG A 181 -16.97 7.35 -3.92
C ARG A 181 -15.90 8.04 -3.07
N GLN A 182 -15.43 7.42 -1.99
CA GLN A 182 -14.31 7.91 -1.18
C GLN A 182 -13.00 7.72 -1.93
N LYS A 183 -12.80 6.63 -2.66
CA LYS A 183 -11.64 6.39 -3.52
C LYS A 183 -11.61 7.39 -4.68
N GLU A 184 -12.72 7.65 -5.35
CA GLU A 184 -12.83 8.72 -6.36
C GLU A 184 -12.67 10.12 -5.77
N ALA A 185 -13.26 10.40 -4.59
CA ALA A 185 -13.11 11.70 -3.93
C ALA A 185 -11.70 11.92 -3.36
N ILE A 186 -11.04 10.87 -2.85
CA ILE A 186 -9.66 10.88 -2.39
C ILE A 186 -8.74 11.02 -3.58
N VAL A 187 -8.97 10.32 -4.69
CA VAL A 187 -8.19 10.44 -5.94
C VAL A 187 -8.36 11.83 -6.58
N ALA A 188 -9.58 12.35 -6.65
CA ALA A 188 -9.84 13.73 -7.09
C ALA A 188 -9.21 14.77 -6.15
N ARG A 189 -9.05 14.46 -4.86
CA ARG A 189 -8.38 15.31 -3.86
C ARG A 189 -6.85 15.15 -3.88
N LEU A 190 -6.33 13.96 -4.16
CA LEU A 190 -4.91 13.68 -4.40
C LEU A 190 -4.43 14.46 -5.63
N ASN A 191 -5.28 14.58 -6.66
CA ASN A 191 -5.04 15.46 -7.80
C ASN A 191 -5.03 16.96 -7.43
N LYS A 192 -5.76 17.38 -6.39
CA LYS A 192 -5.68 18.75 -5.81
C LYS A 192 -4.51 18.95 -4.84
N MET A 193 -3.90 17.87 -4.35
CA MET A 193 -2.83 17.88 -3.34
C MET A 193 -1.42 17.84 -3.92
N ALA A 194 -1.30 17.76 -5.24
CA ALA A 194 -0.05 17.74 -5.99
C ALA A 194 0.96 18.84 -5.59
N ASP A 195 0.44 19.96 -5.09
CA ASP A 195 1.22 21.15 -4.78
C ASP A 195 1.73 21.22 -3.32
N LEU A 196 1.33 20.31 -2.43
CA LEU A 196 1.63 20.42 -0.98
C LEU A 196 2.96 19.76 -0.58
N LYS A 197 3.94 20.57 -0.14
CA LYS A 197 5.22 20.12 0.44
C LYS A 197 5.34 20.52 1.93
N GLY A 198 6.07 19.72 2.72
CA GLY A 198 6.49 20.09 4.08
C GLY A 198 5.48 19.82 5.23
N PRO A 199 5.41 20.67 6.28
CA PRO A 199 4.59 20.47 7.49
C PRO A 199 3.10 20.18 7.25
N GLN A 200 2.59 20.65 6.11
CA GLN A 200 1.22 20.45 5.65
C GLN A 200 0.92 18.96 5.38
N LEU A 201 1.90 18.23 4.83
CA LEU A 201 1.77 16.79 4.55
C LEU A 201 1.73 15.95 5.84
N ARG A 202 2.57 16.27 6.83
CA ARG A 202 2.54 15.58 8.14
C ARG A 202 1.18 15.75 8.82
N THR A 203 0.62 16.95 8.74
CA THR A 203 -0.71 17.26 9.28
C THR A 203 -1.78 16.47 8.53
N LEU A 204 -1.67 16.35 7.21
CA LEU A 204 -2.60 15.58 6.39
C LEU A 204 -2.55 14.07 6.70
N ILE A 205 -1.36 13.48 6.81
CA ILE A 205 -1.22 12.07 7.17
C ILE A 205 -1.87 11.80 8.54
N LYS A 206 -1.69 12.71 9.51
CA LYS A 206 -2.36 12.58 10.80
C LYS A 206 -3.88 12.71 10.69
N LYS A 207 -4.40 13.58 9.83
CA LYS A 207 -5.84 13.70 9.55
C LYS A 207 -6.41 12.42 8.95
N LEU A 208 -5.71 11.80 7.99
CA LEU A 208 -6.12 10.53 7.40
C LEU A 208 -6.10 9.39 8.42
N ARG A 209 -5.01 9.25 9.18
CA ARG A 209 -4.94 8.26 10.28
C ARG A 209 -6.03 8.48 11.32
N PHE A 210 -6.40 9.74 11.58
CA PHE A 210 -7.45 10.06 12.53
C PHE A 210 -8.79 9.49 12.05
N LEU A 211 -9.15 9.72 10.79
CA LEU A 211 -10.40 9.21 10.21
C LEU A 211 -10.44 7.68 10.28
N MET A 212 -9.35 7.01 9.91
CA MET A 212 -9.23 5.54 10.02
C MET A 212 -9.39 5.06 11.47
N SER A 213 -8.74 5.75 12.42
CA SER A 213 -8.82 5.41 13.84
C SER A 213 -10.21 5.69 14.43
N PHE A 214 -10.90 6.72 13.93
CA PHE A 214 -12.25 7.08 14.32
C PHE A 214 -13.25 6.00 13.92
N GLU A 215 -13.17 5.50 12.69
CA GLU A 215 -13.98 4.37 12.24
C GLU A 215 -13.68 3.10 13.06
N LYS A 216 -12.40 2.72 13.22
CA LYS A 216 -11.99 1.55 14.01
C LYS A 216 -12.44 1.60 15.47
N SER A 217 -12.57 2.81 16.03
CA SER A 217 -13.01 3.01 17.41
C SER A 217 -14.52 3.18 17.58
N GLY A 218 -15.31 2.95 16.53
CA GLY A 218 -16.77 3.07 16.58
C GLY A 218 -17.25 4.52 16.76
N GLY A 219 -16.50 5.48 16.23
CA GLY A 219 -16.81 6.91 16.34
C GLY A 219 -16.34 7.58 17.63
N GLU A 220 -15.45 6.95 18.40
CA GLU A 220 -14.91 7.54 19.63
C GLU A 220 -13.75 8.50 19.33
N ILE A 221 -14.05 9.79 19.23
CA ILE A 221 -13.06 10.87 18.98
C ILE A 221 -11.85 10.79 19.92
N ALA A 222 -12.07 10.47 21.21
CA ALA A 222 -10.99 10.40 22.19
C ALA A 222 -9.98 9.28 21.88
N LYS A 223 -10.46 8.09 21.48
CA LYS A 223 -9.62 6.96 21.09
C LYS A 223 -8.88 7.26 19.79
N ALA A 224 -9.58 7.82 18.81
CA ALA A 224 -8.98 8.23 17.54
C ALA A 224 -7.87 9.29 17.71
N CYS A 225 -8.09 10.30 18.55
CA CYS A 225 -7.06 11.29 18.90
C CYS A 225 -5.84 10.66 19.58
N MET A 226 -6.06 9.70 20.48
CA MET A 226 -5.00 8.99 21.20
C MET A 226 -4.12 8.18 20.24
N ALA A 227 -4.73 7.45 19.31
CA ALA A 227 -4.03 6.65 18.30
C ALA A 227 -3.08 7.51 17.46
N VAL A 228 -3.55 8.66 16.97
CA VAL A 228 -2.72 9.55 16.13
C VAL A 228 -1.85 10.55 16.89
N LYS A 229 -1.82 10.45 18.22
CA LYS A 229 -1.05 11.31 19.12
C LYS A 229 -1.32 12.80 18.84
N ILE A 230 -2.60 13.19 18.87
CA ILE A 230 -3.03 14.58 18.87
C ILE A 230 -3.95 14.85 20.06
N SER A 231 -4.05 16.12 20.44
CA SER A 231 -5.05 16.53 21.42
C SER A 231 -6.44 16.64 20.76
N ARG A 232 -7.51 16.46 21.55
CA ARG A 232 -8.88 16.78 21.10
C ARG A 232 -9.02 18.23 20.61
N LYS A 233 -8.27 19.16 21.23
CA LYS A 233 -8.20 20.57 20.78
C LYS A 233 -7.67 20.67 19.35
N THR A 234 -6.64 19.92 19.00
CA THR A 234 -6.10 19.86 17.63
C THR A 234 -7.15 19.34 16.65
N PHE A 235 -7.91 18.30 17.02
CA PHE A 235 -9.02 17.79 16.21
C PHE A 235 -10.09 18.87 15.98
N TYR A 236 -10.58 19.53 17.03
CA TYR A 236 -11.59 20.58 16.88
C TYR A 236 -11.08 21.77 16.07
N LEU A 237 -9.80 22.14 16.23
CA LEU A 237 -9.15 23.14 15.38
C LEU A 237 -9.14 22.72 13.90
N TRP A 238 -8.97 21.43 13.61
CA TRP A 238 -9.09 20.93 12.24
C TRP A 238 -10.54 20.98 11.73
N ILE A 239 -11.53 20.63 12.55
CA ILE A 239 -12.94 20.75 12.16
C ILE A 239 -13.33 22.20 11.87
N GLU A 240 -12.84 23.14 12.68
CA GLU A 240 -13.14 24.57 12.54
C GLU A 240 -12.43 25.20 11.34
N ASN A 241 -11.12 24.95 11.19
CA ASN A 241 -10.27 25.68 10.26
C ASN A 241 -9.98 24.91 8.95
N ASP A 242 -10.34 23.63 8.86
CA ASP A 242 -10.21 22.84 7.65
C ASP A 242 -11.58 22.31 7.20
N PRO A 243 -12.30 23.07 6.36
CA PRO A 243 -13.60 22.67 5.83
C PRO A 243 -13.57 21.33 5.08
N VAL A 244 -12.42 20.96 4.52
CA VAL A 244 -12.26 19.68 3.80
C VAL A 244 -12.23 18.54 4.81
N PHE A 245 -11.44 18.67 5.87
CA PHE A 245 -11.40 17.69 6.97
C PHE A 245 -12.75 17.58 7.67
N LYS A 246 -13.45 18.70 7.94
CA LYS A 246 -14.80 18.69 8.50
C LYS A 246 -15.77 17.88 7.64
N LYS A 247 -15.83 18.17 6.34
CA LYS A 247 -16.69 17.43 5.42
C LYS A 247 -16.33 15.94 5.36
N LEU A 248 -15.05 15.59 5.45
CA LEU A 248 -14.59 14.20 5.52
C LEU A 248 -15.08 13.52 6.81
N PHE A 249 -14.90 14.18 7.95
CA PHE A 249 -15.32 13.69 9.25
C PHE A 249 -16.85 13.50 9.34
N GLU A 250 -17.64 14.42 8.79
CA GLU A 250 -19.11 14.29 8.76
C GLU A 250 -19.61 13.17 7.85
N THR A 251 -18.75 12.68 6.95
CA THR A 251 -19.07 11.57 6.02
C THR A 251 -18.49 10.23 6.43
N ALA A 252 -17.58 10.21 7.41
CA ALA A 252 -17.00 9.02 8.01
C ALA A 252 -17.96 8.51 9.09
#